data_AF-A0A2Z6RBY3-F1
#
_entry.id   AF-A0A2Z6RBY3-F1
#
_cell.length_a   1.000
_cell.length_b   1.000
_cell.length_c   1.000
_cell.angle_alpha   90.00
_cell.angle_beta   90.00
_cell.angle_gamma   90.00
#
_symmetry.space_group_name_H-M   'P 1'
#
loop_
_entity.id
_entity.type
_entity.pdbx_description
1 polymer ?
#
loop_
_entity_poly.entity_id
_entity_poly.type
_entity_poly.pdbx_seq_one_letter_code
_entity_poly.pdbx_strand_id
1 'polypeptide(L)'
;MPLFDENSNKTIVHVCLDALENEEKNFIVEWIQKHRTSSGVIHWKYVVNDLKLRFGKRHSENKVKNYWNSRRKTYLRKSKNEKQKQRKFKSQEQEEFSSEKHEFIFHFVTSEDFFLPKSPKAHSKISIASLLNYNNL
;
A
#
# COMPACT_ATOMS: atom_id res chain seq x y z
N MET A 1 -31.47 -12.67 55.46
CA MET A 1 -30.25 -12.84 54.64
C MET A 1 -30.65 -12.76 53.17
N PRO A 2 -30.29 -11.68 52.44
CA PRO A 2 -30.40 -11.70 51.00
C PRO A 2 -29.08 -11.30 50.32
N LEU A 3 -28.68 -12.09 49.32
CA LEU A 3 -27.91 -11.63 48.17
C LEU A 3 -28.26 -12.57 47.02
N PHE A 4 -29.41 -12.32 46.41
CA PHE A 4 -29.63 -12.73 45.03
C PHE A 4 -29.13 -11.57 44.17
N ASP A 5 -27.98 -11.76 43.53
CA ASP A 5 -27.44 -10.79 42.59
C ASP A 5 -28.36 -10.70 41.36
N GLU A 6 -29.19 -9.66 41.33
CA GLU A 6 -29.89 -9.17 40.14
C GLU A 6 -28.88 -8.61 39.13
N ASN A 7 -28.06 -9.46 38.51
CA ASN A 7 -27.37 -9.05 37.27
C ASN A 7 -26.87 -10.17 36.36
N SER A 8 -27.27 -11.43 36.56
CA SER A 8 -26.84 -12.54 35.69
C SER A 8 -27.77 -12.77 34.49
N ASN A 9 -28.27 -11.69 33.89
CA ASN A 9 -28.91 -11.75 32.56
C ASN A 9 -27.95 -11.30 31.45
N LYS A 10 -26.64 -11.43 31.68
CA LYS A 10 -25.64 -11.28 30.63
C LYS A 10 -25.66 -12.57 29.81
N THR A 11 -26.53 -12.62 28.81
CA THR A 11 -26.61 -13.67 27.78
C THR A 11 -25.18 -14.08 27.36
N ILE A 12 -24.66 -15.18 27.90
CA ILE A 12 -23.36 -15.71 27.51
C ILE A 12 -23.57 -16.30 26.12
N VAL A 13 -23.46 -15.46 25.10
CA VAL A 13 -23.45 -15.92 23.72
C VAL A 13 -22.21 -16.79 23.59
N HIS A 14 -22.40 -18.10 23.49
CA HIS A 14 -21.31 -19.05 23.29
C HIS A 14 -20.69 -18.80 21.91
N VAL A 15 -19.57 -18.06 21.90
CA VAL A 15 -18.82 -17.72 20.69
C VAL A 15 -17.61 -18.64 20.60
N CYS A 16 -17.41 -19.24 19.43
CA CYS A 16 -16.23 -20.05 19.15
C CYS A 16 -14.95 -19.20 19.17
N LEU A 17 -14.00 -19.58 20.03
CA LEU A 17 -12.71 -18.92 20.17
C LEU A 17 -11.68 -19.42 19.16
N ASP A 18 -11.92 -20.59 18.54
CA ASP A 18 -11.03 -21.21 17.57
C ASP A 18 -10.76 -20.32 16.36
N ALA A 19 -9.59 -20.49 15.75
CA ALA A 19 -9.27 -19.79 14.52
C ALA A 19 -10.26 -20.16 13.41
N LEU A 20 -10.48 -19.25 12.45
CA LEU A 20 -11.24 -19.57 11.24
C LEU A 20 -10.47 -20.62 10.44
N GLU A 21 -11.10 -21.75 10.19
CA GLU A 21 -10.57 -22.82 9.35
C GLU A 21 -10.56 -22.42 7.87
N ASN A 22 -9.83 -23.15 7.04
CA ASN A 22 -9.72 -22.81 5.61
C ASN A 22 -11.06 -22.89 4.88
N GLU A 23 -11.90 -23.86 5.22
CA GLU A 23 -13.22 -24.03 4.65
C GLU A 23 -14.15 -22.86 5.02
N GLU A 24 -14.12 -22.44 6.29
CA GLU A 24 -14.87 -21.28 6.78
C GLU A 24 -14.40 -19.99 6.08
N LYS A 25 -13.09 -19.81 5.91
CA LYS A 25 -12.49 -18.69 5.18
C LYS A 25 -12.96 -18.65 3.73
N ASN A 26 -12.96 -19.79 3.03
CA ASN A 26 -13.43 -19.89 1.65
C ASN A 26 -14.92 -19.55 1.57
N PHE A 27 -15.73 -20.10 2.48
CA PHE A 27 -17.15 -19.78 2.57
C PHE A 27 -17.41 -18.28 2.76
N ILE A 28 -16.67 -17.60 3.65
CA ILE A 28 -16.82 -16.14 3.84
C ILE A 28 -16.58 -15.39 2.52
N VAL A 29 -15.57 -15.79 1.76
CA VAL A 29 -15.23 -15.14 0.48
C VAL A 29 -16.34 -15.35 -0.55
N GLU A 30 -16.78 -16.59 -0.73
CA GLU A 30 -17.87 -16.95 -1.66
C GLU A 30 -19.17 -16.26 -1.29
N TRP A 31 -19.53 -16.27 -0.01
CA TRP A 31 -20.75 -15.65 0.49
C TRP A 31 -20.75 -14.15 0.19
N ILE A 32 -19.64 -13.46 0.48
CA ILE A 32 -19.52 -12.02 0.21
C ILE A 32 -19.54 -11.74 -1.29
N GLN A 33 -18.91 -12.56 -2.12
CA GLN A 33 -18.97 -12.38 -3.57
C GLN A 33 -20.40 -12.51 -4.12
N LYS A 34 -21.21 -13.41 -3.56
CA LYS A 34 -22.58 -13.67 -4.02
C LYS A 34 -23.62 -12.68 -3.48
N HIS A 35 -23.45 -12.19 -2.25
CA HIS A 35 -24.48 -11.40 -1.55
C HIS A 35 -24.09 -9.94 -1.28
N ARG A 36 -22.89 -9.52 -1.72
CA ARG A 36 -22.51 -8.11 -1.60
C ARG A 36 -23.36 -7.26 -2.55
N THR A 37 -24.06 -6.29 -1.98
CA THR A 37 -24.85 -5.31 -2.74
C THR A 37 -23.97 -4.50 -3.69
N SER A 38 -24.56 -3.93 -4.74
CA SER A 38 -23.88 -2.99 -5.65
C SER A 38 -23.23 -1.81 -4.92
N SER A 39 -23.78 -1.40 -3.76
CA SER A 39 -23.23 -0.38 -2.87
C SER A 39 -22.01 -0.83 -2.05
N GLY A 40 -21.67 -2.12 -2.08
CA GLY A 40 -20.56 -2.70 -1.31
C GLY A 40 -20.87 -3.02 0.14
N VAL A 41 -22.13 -2.89 0.57
CA VAL A 41 -22.58 -3.22 1.94
C VAL A 41 -22.55 -4.74 2.14
N ILE A 42 -22.04 -5.17 3.30
CA ILE A 42 -21.99 -6.58 3.71
C ILE A 42 -22.78 -6.71 5.01
N HIS A 43 -23.81 -7.54 4.98
CA HIS A 43 -24.65 -7.81 6.15
C HIS A 43 -24.06 -8.94 7.00
N TRP A 44 -23.12 -8.58 7.88
CA TRP A 44 -22.33 -9.53 8.68
C TRP A 44 -23.15 -10.48 9.56
N LYS A 45 -24.33 -10.04 10.03
CA LYS A 45 -25.24 -10.90 10.80
C LYS A 45 -25.64 -12.17 10.03
N TYR A 46 -25.91 -12.05 8.73
CA TYR A 46 -26.25 -13.19 7.89
C TYR A 46 -25.03 -14.09 7.65
N VAL A 47 -23.85 -13.50 7.40
CA VAL A 47 -22.59 -14.27 7.25
C VAL A 47 -22.34 -15.15 8.47
N VAL A 48 -22.44 -14.59 9.68
CA VAL A 48 -22.21 -15.32 10.94
C VAL A 48 -23.28 -16.39 11.16
N ASN A 49 -24.53 -16.09 10.81
CA ASN A 49 -25.62 -17.06 10.95
C ASN A 49 -25.43 -18.26 10.00
N ASP A 50 -25.06 -18.00 8.75
CA ASP A 50 -24.85 -19.05 7.76
C ASP A 50 -23.59 -19.87 8.05
N LEU A 51 -22.53 -19.23 8.57
CA LEU A 51 -21.36 -19.94 9.11
C LEU A 51 -21.77 -20.91 10.23
N LYS A 52 -22.58 -20.44 11.18
CA LYS A 52 -23.09 -21.29 12.26
C LYS A 52 -23.93 -22.44 11.72
N LEU A 53 -24.80 -22.18 10.74
CA LEU A 53 -25.66 -23.20 10.14
C LEU A 53 -24.86 -24.28 9.42
N ARG A 54 -23.78 -23.89 8.72
CA ARG A 54 -23.00 -24.79 7.87
C ARG A 54 -21.92 -25.57 8.61
N PHE A 55 -21.25 -24.93 9.57
CA PHE A 55 -20.08 -25.50 10.28
C PHE A 55 -20.36 -25.82 11.75
N GLY A 56 -21.55 -25.48 12.27
CA GLY A 56 -21.90 -25.64 13.69
C GLY A 56 -21.17 -24.65 14.63
N LYS A 57 -20.21 -23.86 14.12
CA LYS A 57 -19.39 -22.93 14.91
C LYS A 57 -19.90 -21.50 14.77
N ARG A 58 -20.29 -20.88 15.89
CA ARG A 58 -20.68 -19.47 15.93
C ARG A 58 -19.46 -18.59 16.20
N HIS A 59 -18.79 -18.13 15.15
CA HIS A 59 -17.74 -17.12 15.27
C HIS A 59 -18.30 -15.74 15.61
N SER A 60 -17.51 -14.90 16.29
CA SER A 60 -17.91 -13.51 16.51
C SER A 60 -17.92 -12.75 15.19
N GLU A 61 -18.85 -11.80 15.08
CA GLU A 61 -18.91 -10.88 13.93
C GLU A 61 -17.57 -10.16 13.72
N ASN A 62 -16.89 -9.80 14.80
CA ASN A 62 -15.58 -9.16 14.76
C ASN A 62 -14.51 -10.04 14.10
N LYS A 63 -14.50 -11.35 14.40
CA LYS A 63 -13.54 -12.30 13.81
C LYS A 63 -13.71 -12.40 12.29
N VAL A 64 -14.96 -12.52 11.84
CA VAL A 64 -15.31 -12.56 10.40
C VAL A 64 -14.93 -11.25 9.71
N LYS A 65 -15.25 -10.09 10.31
CA LYS A 65 -14.84 -8.76 9.81
C LYS A 65 -13.33 -8.62 9.71
N ASN A 66 -12.59 -9.04 10.74
CA ASN A 66 -11.14 -8.94 10.79
C ASN A 66 -10.49 -9.76 9.68
N TYR A 67 -10.97 -10.99 9.45
CA TYR A 67 -10.51 -11.82 8.34
C TYR A 67 -10.70 -11.11 6.99
N TRP A 68 -11.91 -10.62 6.72
CA TRP A 68 -12.22 -9.94 5.46
C TRP A 68 -11.39 -8.68 5.25
N ASN A 69 -11.26 -7.84 6.28
CA ASN A 69 -10.48 -6.61 6.22
C ASN A 69 -8.99 -6.90 6.01
N SER A 70 -8.44 -7.91 6.68
CA SER A 70 -7.07 -8.37 6.47
C SER A 70 -6.86 -8.82 5.01
N ARG A 71 -7.76 -9.66 4.50
CA ARG A 71 -7.76 -10.10 3.10
C ARG A 71 -7.78 -8.93 2.12
N ARG A 72 -8.68 -7.96 2.30
CA ARG A 72 -8.76 -6.75 1.45
C ARG A 72 -7.48 -5.93 1.47
N LYS A 73 -6.88 -5.71 2.64
CA LYS A 73 -5.62 -4.96 2.78
C LYS A 73 -4.49 -5.65 2.01
N THR A 74 -4.42 -6.98 2.06
CA THR A 74 -3.42 -7.77 1.33
C THR A 74 -3.57 -7.58 -0.19
N TYR A 75 -4.78 -7.65 -0.73
CA TYR A 75 -5.00 -7.38 -2.16
C TYR A 75 -4.64 -5.94 -2.55
N LEU A 76 -5.00 -4.97 -1.70
CA LEU A 76 -4.65 -3.57 -1.97
C LEU A 76 -3.14 -3.36 -2.00
N ARG A 77 -2.39 -3.98 -1.08
CA ARG A 77 -0.92 -3.93 -1.06
C ARG A 77 -0.31 -4.57 -2.32
N LYS A 78 -0.80 -5.74 -2.74
CA LYS A 78 -0.34 -6.40 -3.97
C LYS A 78 -0.51 -5.49 -5.19
N SER A 79 -1.71 -4.90 -5.35
CA SER A 79 -1.97 -3.99 -6.47
C SER A 79 -1.09 -2.73 -6.48
N LYS A 80 -0.72 -2.19 -5.30
CA LYS A 80 0.20 -1.06 -5.20
C LYS A 80 1.62 -1.44 -5.61
N ASN A 81 2.09 -2.60 -5.18
CA ASN A 81 3.43 -3.10 -5.53
C ASN A 81 3.54 -3.37 -7.02
N GLU A 82 2.50 -3.92 -7.65
CA GLU A 82 2.43 -4.12 -9.10
C GLU A 82 2.52 -2.79 -9.87
N LYS A 83 1.75 -1.77 -9.45
CA LYS A 83 1.82 -0.43 -10.04
C LYS A 83 3.20 0.22 -9.89
N GLN A 84 3.85 0.03 -8.75
CA GLN A 84 5.22 0.53 -8.55
C GLN A 84 6.23 -0.18 -9.45
N LYS A 85 6.09 -1.50 -9.63
CA LYS A 85 6.95 -2.27 -10.54
C LYS A 85 6.80 -1.80 -11.98
N GLN A 86 5.56 -1.58 -12.44
CA GLN A 86 5.29 -1.03 -13.77
C GLN A 86 5.88 0.38 -13.97
N ARG A 87 5.77 1.25 -12.95
CA ARG A 87 6.37 2.59 -13.00
C ARG A 87 7.89 2.53 -13.13
N LYS A 88 8.56 1.67 -12.35
CA LYS A 88 10.01 1.50 -12.43
C LYS A 88 10.46 0.97 -13.79
N PHE A 89 9.76 -0.02 -14.34
CA PHE A 89 10.07 -0.57 -15.65
C PHE A 89 9.94 0.49 -16.76
N LYS A 90 8.87 1.30 -16.71
CA LYS A 90 8.66 2.39 -17.67
C LYS A 90 9.70 3.52 -17.56
N SER A 91 10.21 3.79 -16.36
CA SER A 91 11.32 4.73 -16.17
C SER A 91 12.65 4.19 -16.69
N GLN A 92 12.90 2.88 -16.52
CA GLN A 92 14.10 2.23 -17.06
C GLN A 92 14.09 2.19 -18.60
N GLU A 93 12.96 1.91 -19.24
CA GLU A 93 12.83 1.98 -20.71
C GLU A 93 13.07 3.40 -21.26
N GLN A 94 12.67 4.44 -20.52
CA GLN A 94 12.93 5.84 -20.92
C GLN A 94 14.39 6.26 -20.71
N GLU A 95 15.05 5.75 -19.68
CA GLU A 95 16.49 5.97 -19.45
C GLU A 95 17.36 5.20 -20.45
N GLU A 96 17.02 3.96 -20.79
CA GLU A 96 17.73 3.16 -21.81
C GLU A 96 17.60 3.78 -23.22
N PHE A 97 16.39 4.23 -23.62
CA PHE A 97 16.18 4.93 -24.90
C PHE A 97 16.85 6.32 -24.95
N SER A 98 17.09 6.95 -23.80
CA SER A 98 17.85 8.21 -23.70
C SER A 98 19.37 7.97 -23.72
N SER A 99 19.82 6.82 -23.21
CA SER A 99 21.24 6.44 -23.17
C SER A 99 21.77 6.11 -24.57
N GLU A 100 21.00 5.40 -25.41
CA GLU A 100 21.39 5.10 -26.80
C GLU A 100 21.57 6.36 -27.66
N LYS A 101 20.76 7.40 -27.43
CA LYS A 101 20.92 8.69 -28.13
C LYS A 101 22.15 9.48 -27.69
N HIS A 102 22.60 9.29 -26.44
CA HIS A 102 23.78 9.96 -25.91
C HIS A 102 25.08 9.30 -26.40
N GLU A 103 25.03 8.00 -26.75
CA GLU A 103 26.15 7.31 -27.40
C GLU A 103 26.39 7.82 -28.84
N PHE A 104 25.32 8.11 -29.58
CA PHE A 104 25.42 8.61 -30.96
C PHE A 104 25.88 10.06 -31.10
N ILE A 105 25.78 10.88 -30.04
CA ILE A 105 26.14 12.30 -30.08
C ILE A 105 27.64 12.54 -29.84
N PHE A 106 28.41 11.54 -29.39
CA PHE A 106 29.79 11.76 -28.95
C PHE A 106 30.89 11.53 -30.02
N HIS A 107 30.57 11.26 -31.29
CA HIS A 107 31.59 10.84 -32.26
C HIS A 107 31.66 11.59 -33.60
N PHE A 108 31.36 12.89 -33.62
CA PHE A 108 31.89 13.75 -34.70
C PHE A 108 32.22 15.16 -34.23
N VAL A 109 33.34 15.29 -33.52
CA VAL A 109 34.06 16.57 -33.45
C VAL A 109 35.43 16.31 -34.08
N THR A 110 35.62 16.79 -35.29
CA THR A 110 36.90 16.80 -36.00
C THR A 110 37.81 17.88 -35.42
N SER A 111 39.11 17.58 -35.30
CA SER A 111 40.12 18.29 -34.53
C SER A 111 40.50 19.73 -34.97
N GLU A 112 39.67 20.46 -35.72
CA GLU A 112 40.05 21.78 -36.25
C GLU A 112 39.44 23.01 -35.57
N ASP A 113 38.49 22.89 -34.63
CA ASP A 113 37.93 24.07 -33.96
C ASP A 113 38.66 24.40 -32.65
N PHE A 114 39.97 24.63 -32.77
CA PHE A 114 40.80 25.27 -31.76
C PHE A 114 40.97 26.76 -32.12
N PHE A 115 39.95 27.58 -31.87
CA PHE A 115 40.13 29.04 -31.81
C PHE A 115 39.47 29.64 -30.56
N LEU A 116 40.30 30.37 -29.81
CA LEU A 116 40.09 30.98 -28.49
C LEU A 116 39.01 32.10 -28.46
N PRO A 117 38.53 32.52 -27.26
CA PRO A 117 37.23 33.12 -27.03
C PRO A 117 37.20 34.65 -27.08
N LYS A 118 36.01 35.23 -27.26
CA LYS A 118 35.70 36.63 -26.88
C LYS A 118 34.41 36.71 -26.05
N SER A 119 34.57 37.29 -24.86
CA SER A 119 33.66 37.52 -23.72
C SER A 119 32.43 38.42 -24.01
N PRO A 120 31.61 38.89 -23.01
CA PRO A 120 31.35 38.43 -21.63
C PRO A 120 29.83 38.32 -21.31
N LYS A 121 29.43 37.59 -20.25
CA LYS A 121 28.31 37.98 -19.37
C LYS A 121 28.38 37.25 -18.02
N ALA A 122 28.65 38.07 -17.00
CA ALA A 122 28.48 37.93 -15.56
C ALA A 122 28.15 36.53 -14.98
N HIS A 123 29.14 35.92 -14.33
CA HIS A 123 28.90 35.13 -13.13
C HIS A 123 29.63 35.81 -11.98
N SER A 124 28.89 36.18 -10.93
CA SER A 124 29.45 36.75 -9.71
C SER A 124 30.40 35.74 -9.08
N LYS A 125 31.68 36.09 -8.95
CA LYS A 125 32.65 35.29 -8.22
C LYS A 125 32.59 35.68 -6.75
N ILE A 126 32.14 34.76 -5.90
CA ILE A 126 32.31 34.90 -4.45
C ILE A 126 33.80 34.68 -4.16
N SER A 127 34.41 35.58 -3.40
CA SER A 127 35.81 35.48 -2.96
C SER A 127 35.91 34.62 -1.70
N ILE A 128 36.99 33.87 -1.54
CA ILE A 128 37.24 33.06 -0.33
C ILE A 128 37.30 33.95 0.93
N ALA A 129 37.72 35.21 0.80
CA ALA A 129 37.71 36.17 1.91
C ALA A 129 36.29 36.45 2.47
N SER A 130 35.25 36.28 1.65
CA SER A 130 33.85 36.43 2.07
C SER A 130 33.38 35.30 3.00
N LEU A 131 34.03 34.13 2.94
CA LEU A 131 33.67 32.94 3.73
C LEU A 131 34.40 32.88 5.09
N LEU A 132 35.37 33.75 5.33
CA LEU A 132 36.18 33.75 6.57
C LEU A 132 35.83 34.88 7.55
N ASN A 133 34.74 35.61 7.33
CA ASN A 133 34.28 36.62 8.29
C ASN A 133 33.53 35.95 9.46
N TYR A 134 34.28 35.37 10.39
CA TYR A 134 33.76 34.90 11.68
C TYR A 134 33.65 36.08 12.65
N ASN A 135 32.62 36.91 12.48
CA ASN A 135 32.25 37.92 13.47
C ASN A 135 30.72 38.07 13.53
N ASN A 136 30.03 36.98 13.88
CA ASN A 136 28.66 36.98 14.39
C ASN A 136 28.38 35.65 15.12
N LEU A 137 28.99 35.48 16.30
CA LEU A 137 28.46 34.80 17.50
C LEU A 137 29.53 34.77 18.59
#